data_AF-A0A9R1RBE1-F1
#
_entry.id   AF-A0A9R1RBE1-F1
#
_cell.length_a   1.000
_cell.length_b   1.000
_cell.length_c   1.000
_cell.angle_alpha   90.00
_cell.angle_beta   90.00
_cell.angle_gamma   90.00
#
_symmetry.space_group_name_H-M   'P 1'
#
loop_
_entity.id
_entity.type
_entity.pdbx_description
1 polymer ?
#
loop_
_entity_poly.entity_id
_entity_poly.type
_entity_poly.pdbx_seq_one_letter_code
_entity_poly.pdbx_strand_id
1 'polypeptide(L)'
;MCIAAWTWQAHPAYGLLLLFNRDEFHSRPTRPAQWWAAAGEGEEILGGKDELGGGTWLGCTKGGKLAFLTNVREPSPRVGARSRGELPVRFLQGRQGPLEYATEIAKEADQYNGFNLVLADVRSGTMVYISNKPGDAPVVQTVSPGCHVLSNAAIDSPWPKVHATTVLMTGV
;
A
#
# COMPACT_ATOMS: atom_id res chain seq x y z
N MET A 1 8.96 3.52 10.98
CA MET A 1 8.52 2.13 10.70
C MET A 1 7.00 2.10 10.55
N CYS A 2 6.49 2.11 9.31
CA CYS A 2 5.05 2.04 9.05
C CYS A 2 4.48 0.64 9.37
N ILE A 3 3.22 0.59 9.77
CA ILE A 3 2.47 -0.66 9.95
C ILE A 3 1.07 -0.52 9.40
N ALA A 4 0.62 -1.55 8.70
CA ALA A 4 -0.74 -1.74 8.23
C ALA A 4 -1.30 -3.01 8.85
N ALA A 5 -2.56 -2.97 9.27
CA ALA A 5 -3.32 -4.15 9.67
C ALA A 5 -4.71 -4.03 9.06
N TRP A 6 -5.20 -5.10 8.45
CA TRP A 6 -6.49 -5.06 7.77
C TRP A 6 -7.22 -6.39 7.77
N THR A 7 -8.55 -6.30 7.68
CA THR A 7 -9.41 -7.45 7.35
C THR A 7 -9.89 -7.30 5.92
N TRP A 8 -9.72 -8.32 5.10
CA TRP A 8 -10.17 -8.35 3.72
C TRP A 8 -11.22 -9.45 3.53
N GLN A 9 -12.44 -9.07 3.11
CA GLN A 9 -13.56 -9.99 2.85
C GLN A 9 -13.83 -11.02 3.97
N ALA A 10 -13.52 -10.64 5.21
CA ALA A 10 -13.57 -11.54 6.36
C ALA A 10 -14.39 -10.97 7.52
N HIS A 11 -14.85 -9.72 7.43
CA HIS A 11 -15.69 -9.09 8.45
C HIS A 11 -17.16 -9.13 8.03
N PRO A 12 -18.10 -9.47 8.93
CA PRO A 12 -19.52 -9.65 8.57
C PRO A 12 -20.21 -8.39 8.04
N ALA A 13 -19.74 -7.20 8.43
CA ALA A 13 -20.32 -5.92 8.02
C ALA A 13 -19.46 -5.12 7.02
N TYR A 14 -18.18 -5.44 6.85
CA TYR A 14 -17.25 -4.60 6.10
C TYR A 14 -16.42 -5.45 5.13
N GLY A 15 -16.45 -5.12 3.84
CA GLY A 15 -15.59 -5.77 2.85
C GLY A 15 -14.09 -5.51 3.07
N LEU A 16 -13.76 -4.37 3.69
CA LEU A 16 -12.41 -3.99 4.09
C LEU A 16 -12.45 -3.12 5.36
N LEU A 17 -11.68 -3.49 6.38
CA LEU A 17 -11.26 -2.60 7.46
C LEU A 17 -9.75 -2.46 7.39
N LEU A 18 -9.23 -1.23 7.35
CA LEU A 18 -7.80 -0.95 7.25
C LEU A 18 -7.38 0.05 8.32
N LEU A 19 -6.40 -0.35 9.12
CA LEU A 19 -5.65 0.52 10.03
C LEU A 19 -4.25 0.70 9.47
N PHE A 20 -3.85 1.95 9.27
CA PHE A 20 -2.54 2.28 8.72
C PHE A 20 -1.88 3.35 9.56
N ASN A 21 -0.77 2.99 10.21
CA ASN A 21 0.08 3.94 10.93
C ASN A 21 1.36 4.18 10.15
N ARG A 22 1.55 5.43 9.74
CA ARG A 22 2.77 5.89 9.07
C ARG A 22 3.72 6.47 10.10
N ASP A 23 4.96 6.04 10.07
CA ASP A 23 6.02 6.59 10.91
C ASP A 23 7.12 7.16 10.01
N GLU A 24 7.27 8.49 10.09
CA GLU A 24 8.17 9.33 9.31
C GLU A 24 8.71 10.47 10.18
N PHE A 25 9.86 11.03 9.79
CA PHE A 25 10.31 12.35 10.22
C PHE A 25 9.20 13.41 10.21
N HIS A 26 9.00 14.04 11.38
CA HIS A 26 8.12 15.18 11.56
C HIS A 26 8.43 16.36 10.63
N SER A 27 9.69 16.50 10.22
CA SER A 27 10.13 17.56 9.31
C SER A 27 9.75 17.32 7.84
N ARG A 28 9.29 16.12 7.47
CA ARG A 28 8.84 15.85 6.10
C ARG A 28 7.50 16.54 5.86
N PRO A 29 7.41 17.52 4.96
CA PRO A 29 6.16 18.26 4.73
C PRO A 29 5.10 17.33 4.11
N THR A 30 3.91 17.33 4.70
CA THR A 30 2.77 16.53 4.24
C THR A 30 1.48 17.30 4.39
N ARG A 31 0.53 17.06 3.48
CA ARG A 31 -0.86 17.49 3.65
C ARG A 31 -1.70 16.38 4.28
N PRO A 32 -2.61 16.73 5.20
CA PRO A 32 -3.53 15.76 5.80
C PRO A 32 -4.44 15.14 4.75
N ALA A 33 -5.11 14.05 5.13
CA ALA A 33 -6.02 13.35 4.24
C ALA A 33 -7.18 14.27 3.82
N GLN A 34 -7.29 14.47 2.51
CA GLN A 34 -8.35 15.22 1.86
C GLN A 34 -8.49 14.70 0.42
N TRP A 35 -9.52 15.16 -0.29
CA TRP A 35 -9.62 14.95 -1.72
C TRP A 35 -8.64 15.87 -2.45
N TRP A 36 -7.86 15.33 -3.38
CA TRP A 36 -6.98 16.11 -4.23
C TRP A 36 -6.84 15.49 -5.62
N ALA A 37 -6.78 16.35 -6.63
CA ALA A 37 -6.40 15.98 -7.97
C ALA A 37 -4.88 15.75 -8.03
N ALA A 38 -4.49 14.59 -8.54
CA ALA A 38 -3.12 14.34 -8.98
C ALA A 38 -2.93 14.95 -10.39
N ALA A 39 -1.70 15.04 -10.88
CA ALA A 39 -1.37 15.81 -12.08
C ALA A 39 -1.98 15.26 -13.39
N GLY A 40 -2.40 13.98 -13.42
CA GLY A 40 -3.08 13.36 -14.56
C GLY A 40 -4.61 13.50 -14.57
N GLU A 41 -5.26 12.98 -15.62
CA GLU A 41 -6.73 13.00 -15.83
C GLU A 41 -7.51 11.93 -15.04
N GLY A 42 -6.89 11.34 -14.02
CA GLY A 42 -7.52 10.30 -13.19
C GLY A 42 -8.55 10.85 -12.21
N GLU A 43 -9.22 9.94 -11.49
CA GLU A 43 -10.09 10.32 -10.37
C GLU A 43 -9.33 11.07 -9.27
N GLU A 44 -10.06 11.87 -8.48
CA GLU A 44 -9.54 12.46 -7.26
C GLU A 44 -9.13 11.36 -6.26
N ILE A 45 -8.03 11.62 -5.55
CA ILE A 45 -7.50 10.73 -4.53
C ILE A 45 -7.91 11.28 -3.17
N LEU A 46 -8.52 10.45 -2.33
CA LEU A 46 -8.63 10.70 -0.90
C LEU A 46 -7.40 10.09 -0.22
N GLY A 47 -6.57 10.92 0.40
CA GLY A 47 -5.38 10.46 1.12
C GLY A 47 -4.47 11.60 1.51
N GLY A 48 -3.50 11.33 2.40
CA GLY A 48 -2.45 12.30 2.70
C GLY A 48 -1.53 12.48 1.49
N LYS A 49 -0.97 13.68 1.32
CA LYS A 49 -0.05 13.97 0.20
C LYS A 49 1.33 14.32 0.71
N ASP A 50 2.33 13.65 0.16
CA ASP A 50 3.73 14.00 0.35
C ASP A 50 4.04 15.28 -0.42
N GLU A 51 4.40 16.37 0.26
CA GLU A 51 4.70 17.63 -0.43
C GLU A 51 6.12 17.67 -0.99
N LEU A 52 7.00 16.79 -0.51
CA LEU A 52 8.36 16.68 -1.03
C LEU A 52 8.42 15.75 -2.26
N GLY A 53 7.85 14.56 -2.14
CA GLY A 53 7.87 13.54 -3.21
C GLY A 53 6.64 13.55 -4.12
N GLY A 54 5.63 14.39 -3.85
CA GLY A 54 4.41 14.53 -4.65
C GLY A 54 3.42 13.36 -4.57
N GLY A 55 3.78 12.28 -3.87
CA GLY A 55 3.06 11.02 -3.81
C GLY A 55 2.14 10.84 -2.61
N THR A 56 1.78 9.60 -2.31
CA THR A 56 1.04 9.20 -1.11
C THR A 56 1.50 7.85 -0.57
N TRP A 57 1.21 7.56 0.70
CA TRP A 57 1.42 6.25 1.33
C TRP A 57 0.15 5.43 1.47
N LEU A 58 -1.01 6.09 1.43
CA LEU A 58 -2.33 5.49 1.53
C LEU A 58 -3.32 6.42 0.83
N GLY A 59 -4.07 5.88 -0.12
CA GLY A 59 -5.20 6.60 -0.69
C GLY A 59 -6.22 5.70 -1.37
N CYS A 60 -7.38 6.27 -1.67
CA CYS A 60 -8.45 5.62 -2.41
C CYS A 60 -9.16 6.59 -3.38
N THR A 61 -9.93 6.03 -4.31
CA THR A 61 -10.79 6.78 -5.24
C THR A 61 -12.27 6.48 -4.98
N LYS A 62 -13.17 7.31 -5.53
CA LYS A 62 -14.63 7.05 -5.50
C LYS A 62 -14.99 5.82 -6.34
N GLY A 63 -14.17 5.49 -7.33
CA GLY A 63 -14.20 4.26 -8.12
C GLY A 63 -13.93 2.99 -7.32
N GLY A 64 -13.50 3.07 -6.05
CA GLY A 64 -13.28 1.91 -5.19
C GLY A 64 -11.86 1.33 -5.27
N LYS A 65 -10.94 1.99 -5.97
CA LYS A 65 -9.52 1.66 -5.88
C LYS A 65 -8.96 2.12 -4.55
N LEU A 66 -8.09 1.31 -3.96
CA LEU A 66 -7.35 1.62 -2.75
C LEU A 66 -5.91 1.12 -2.90
N ALA A 67 -4.95 1.91 -2.46
CA ALA A 67 -3.56 1.50 -2.44
C ALA A 67 -2.85 2.05 -1.21
N PHE A 68 -1.98 1.23 -0.63
CA PHE A 68 -1.09 1.66 0.44
C PHE A 68 0.28 0.99 0.34
N LEU A 69 1.28 1.68 0.89
CA LEU A 69 2.67 1.24 0.82
C LEU A 69 3.35 1.27 2.19
N THR A 70 4.20 0.29 2.45
CA THR A 70 5.20 0.35 3.53
C THR A 70 6.61 0.23 2.93
N ASN A 71 7.59 0.83 3.61
CA ASN A 71 8.99 0.73 3.17
C ASN A 71 9.56 -0.63 3.58
N VAL A 72 10.36 -1.27 2.73
CA VAL A 72 11.23 -2.37 3.19
C VAL A 72 12.44 -1.77 3.88
N ARG A 73 12.88 -2.35 4.99
CA ARG A 73 14.06 -1.87 5.72
C ARG A 73 15.32 -2.28 4.97
N GLU A 74 16.13 -1.29 4.62
CA GLU A 74 17.39 -1.46 3.88
C GLU A 74 18.54 -0.83 4.67
N PRO A 75 19.71 -1.50 4.80
CA PRO A 75 20.87 -0.89 5.46
C PRO A 75 21.40 0.33 4.70
N SER A 76 21.36 0.28 3.37
CA SER A 76 21.91 1.30 2.48
C SER A 76 20.95 1.55 1.31
N PRO A 77 19.91 2.39 1.48
CA PRO A 77 19.01 2.74 0.40
C PRO A 77 19.75 3.50 -0.71
N ARG A 78 19.36 3.28 -1.96
CA ARG A 78 19.97 3.94 -3.13
C ARG A 78 19.58 5.41 -3.18
N VAL A 79 20.58 6.27 -3.37
CA VAL A 79 20.40 7.69 -3.63
C VAL A 79 19.95 7.87 -5.09
N GLY A 80 18.93 8.70 -5.32
CA GLY A 80 18.41 8.96 -6.67
C GLY A 80 17.39 7.94 -7.19
N ALA A 81 17.01 6.94 -6.40
CA ALA A 81 15.90 6.05 -6.74
C ALA A 81 14.58 6.83 -6.83
N ARG A 82 13.65 6.34 -7.65
CA ARG A 82 12.32 6.93 -7.80
C ARG A 82 11.54 6.91 -6.49
N SER A 83 10.66 7.90 -6.31
CA SER A 83 9.84 8.01 -5.10
C SER A 83 8.78 6.91 -5.07
N ARG A 84 8.85 6.01 -4.11
CA ARG A 84 7.83 4.94 -3.89
C ARG A 84 6.41 5.49 -3.76
N GLY A 85 6.25 6.70 -3.25
CA GLY A 85 4.95 7.36 -3.09
C GLY A 85 4.22 7.62 -4.41
N GLU A 86 4.89 7.53 -5.55
CA GLU A 86 4.25 7.61 -6.87
C GLU A 86 3.48 6.33 -7.23
N LEU A 87 3.86 5.17 -6.66
CA LEU A 87 3.29 3.87 -7.01
C LEU A 87 1.78 3.78 -6.69
N PRO A 88 1.30 4.22 -5.50
CA PRO A 88 -0.14 4.28 -5.25
C PRO A 88 -0.84 5.30 -6.15
N VAL A 89 -0.24 6.47 -6.38
CA VAL A 89 -0.85 7.54 -7.20
C VAL A 89 -1.10 7.03 -8.62
N ARG A 90 -0.10 6.42 -9.25
CA ARG A 90 -0.22 5.85 -10.60
C ARG A 90 -1.30 4.78 -10.70
N PHE A 91 -1.44 3.91 -9.69
CA PHE A 91 -2.52 2.92 -9.65
C PHE A 91 -3.92 3.56 -9.54
N LEU A 92 -4.06 4.53 -8.62
CA LEU A 92 -5.32 5.21 -8.33
C LEU A 92 -5.80 6.07 -9.50
N GLN A 93 -4.87 6.66 -10.27
CA GLN A 93 -5.20 7.41 -11.49
C GLN A 93 -5.35 6.53 -12.74
N GLY A 94 -4.77 5.32 -12.73
CA GLY A 94 -4.83 4.39 -13.85
C GLY A 94 -6.18 3.69 -13.98
N ARG A 95 -6.40 3.03 -15.12
CA ARG A 95 -7.59 2.19 -15.37
C ARG A 95 -7.38 0.71 -15.12
N GLN A 96 -6.12 0.28 -14.96
CA GLN A 96 -5.73 -1.12 -14.81
C GLN A 96 -6.24 -1.73 -13.51
N GLY A 97 -6.49 -3.03 -13.52
CA GLY A 97 -6.81 -3.80 -12.31
C GLY A 97 -5.59 -4.02 -11.41
N PRO A 98 -5.77 -4.45 -10.14
CA PRO A 98 -4.66 -4.63 -9.20
C PRO A 98 -3.54 -5.56 -9.71
N LEU A 99 -3.91 -6.73 -10.27
CA LEU A 99 -2.94 -7.72 -10.75
C LEU A 99 -2.17 -7.21 -11.97
N GLU A 100 -2.87 -6.66 -12.94
CA GLU A 100 -2.27 -6.09 -14.16
C GLU A 100 -1.26 -5.01 -13.81
N TYR A 101 -1.65 -4.06 -12.95
CA TYR A 101 -0.75 -2.99 -12.52
C TYR A 101 0.45 -3.53 -11.74
N ALA A 102 0.25 -4.51 -10.83
CA ALA A 102 1.35 -5.12 -10.10
C ALA A 102 2.35 -5.82 -11.04
N THR A 103 1.86 -6.55 -12.05
CA THR A 103 2.73 -7.21 -13.05
C THR A 103 3.54 -6.20 -13.86
N GLU A 104 2.98 -5.02 -14.18
CA GLU A 104 3.76 -3.95 -14.83
C GLU A 104 4.82 -3.35 -13.89
N ILE A 105 4.46 -3.06 -12.64
CA ILE A 105 5.42 -2.54 -11.65
C ILE A 105 6.56 -3.53 -11.40
N ALA A 106 6.31 -4.84 -11.45
CA ALA A 106 7.36 -5.84 -11.29
C ALA A 106 8.49 -5.72 -12.34
N LYS A 107 8.19 -5.20 -13.54
CA LYS A 107 9.19 -5.00 -14.62
C LYS A 107 10.12 -3.81 -14.38
N GLU A 108 9.69 -2.84 -13.58
CA GLU A 108 10.44 -1.61 -13.26
C GLU A 108 10.71 -1.47 -11.76
N ALA A 109 10.54 -2.56 -11.01
CA ALA A 109 10.68 -2.61 -9.56
C ALA A 109 12.10 -2.21 -9.10
N ASP A 110 13.11 -2.43 -9.93
CA ASP A 110 14.50 -2.09 -9.68
C ASP A 110 14.78 -0.58 -9.66
N GLN A 111 13.86 0.24 -10.21
CA GLN A 111 13.96 1.71 -10.18
C GLN A 111 13.65 2.33 -8.81
N TYR A 112 13.13 1.54 -7.88
CA TYR A 112 12.73 1.96 -6.55
C TYR A 112 13.63 1.37 -5.47
N ASN A 113 13.73 2.06 -4.34
CA ASN A 113 14.16 1.44 -3.09
C ASN A 113 13.10 0.43 -2.62
N GLY A 114 13.48 -0.49 -1.73
CA GLY A 114 12.62 -1.57 -1.29
C GLY A 114 11.25 -1.08 -0.76
N PHE A 115 10.18 -1.70 -1.22
CA PHE A 115 8.80 -1.38 -0.87
C PHE A 115 7.95 -2.64 -0.73
N ASN A 116 6.88 -2.49 0.04
CA ASN A 116 5.72 -3.35 -0.02
C ASN A 116 4.54 -2.48 -0.45
N LEU A 117 3.79 -2.92 -1.45
CA LEU A 117 2.66 -2.21 -2.02
C LEU A 117 1.46 -3.14 -2.05
N VAL A 118 0.35 -2.70 -1.47
CA VAL A 118 -0.93 -3.38 -1.54
C VAL A 118 -1.87 -2.56 -2.39
N LEU A 119 -2.53 -3.22 -3.33
CA LEU A 119 -3.42 -2.67 -4.33
C LEU A 119 -4.75 -3.40 -4.22
N ALA A 120 -5.85 -2.66 -4.11
CA ALA A 120 -7.17 -3.23 -4.03
C ALA A 120 -8.12 -2.52 -4.97
N ASP A 121 -9.03 -3.30 -5.54
CA ASP A 121 -10.27 -2.81 -6.12
C ASP A 121 -11.40 -3.48 -5.33
N VAL A 122 -12.08 -2.67 -4.51
CA VAL A 122 -13.14 -3.16 -3.63
C VAL A 122 -14.40 -3.55 -4.41
N ARG A 123 -14.59 -3.03 -5.63
CA ARG A 123 -15.74 -3.38 -6.47
C ARG A 123 -15.54 -4.73 -7.13
N SER A 124 -14.33 -5.01 -7.62
CA SER A 124 -14.01 -6.33 -8.19
C SER A 124 -13.73 -7.39 -7.12
N GLY A 125 -13.53 -6.99 -5.85
CA GLY A 125 -13.15 -7.90 -4.78
C GLY A 125 -11.73 -8.45 -4.97
N THR A 126 -10.84 -7.71 -5.61
CA THR A 126 -9.46 -8.13 -5.86
C THR A 126 -8.48 -7.33 -5.03
N MET A 127 -7.54 -8.01 -4.36
CA MET A 127 -6.42 -7.39 -3.67
C MET A 127 -5.12 -8.10 -4.04
N VAL A 128 -4.08 -7.33 -4.35
CA VAL A 128 -2.77 -7.82 -4.78
C VAL A 128 -1.69 -7.13 -3.97
N TYR A 129 -0.70 -7.92 -3.57
CA TYR A 129 0.52 -7.47 -2.94
C TYR A 129 1.68 -7.57 -3.94
N ILE A 130 2.51 -6.53 -3.98
CA ILE A 130 3.80 -6.54 -4.67
C ILE A 130 4.91 -5.99 -3.78
N SER A 131 6.08 -6.63 -3.83
CA SER A 131 7.28 -6.17 -3.11
C SER A 131 8.55 -6.42 -3.92
N ASN A 132 9.50 -5.50 -3.80
CA ASN A 132 10.83 -5.56 -4.43
C ASN A 132 11.91 -5.61 -3.35
N LYS A 133 12.01 -6.75 -2.66
CA LYS A 133 13.07 -6.92 -1.66
C LYS A 133 14.44 -6.89 -2.36
N PRO A 134 15.42 -6.08 -1.89
CA PRO A 134 16.71 -5.99 -2.54
C PRO A 134 17.42 -7.33 -2.63
N GLY A 135 17.96 -7.65 -3.81
CA GLY A 135 18.66 -8.89 -4.08
C GLY A 135 17.77 -10.08 -4.43
N ASP A 136 16.45 -9.95 -4.28
CA ASP A 136 15.46 -10.97 -4.66
C ASP A 136 14.66 -10.52 -5.90
N ALA A 137 14.06 -11.46 -6.62
CA ALA A 137 13.11 -11.14 -7.67
C ALA A 137 11.84 -10.50 -7.06
N PRO A 138 11.18 -9.55 -7.76
CA PRO A 138 9.91 -8.99 -7.30
C PRO A 138 8.87 -10.08 -7.07
N VAL A 139 8.15 -9.99 -5.95
CA VAL A 139 7.06 -10.91 -5.61
C VAL A 139 5.75 -10.23 -5.93
N VAL A 140 4.87 -10.91 -6.67
CA VAL A 140 3.49 -10.49 -6.92
C VAL A 140 2.57 -11.63 -6.46
N GLN A 141 1.59 -11.33 -5.61
CA GLN A 141 0.64 -12.33 -5.14
C GLN A 141 -0.75 -11.74 -4.87
N THR A 142 -1.77 -12.56 -5.09
CA THR A 142 -3.14 -12.21 -4.67
C THR A 142 -3.26 -12.36 -3.17
N VAL A 143 -3.92 -11.41 -2.52
CA VAL A 143 -4.19 -11.45 -1.07
C VAL A 143 -5.53 -12.17 -0.86
N SER A 144 -5.50 -13.29 -0.15
CA SER A 144 -6.69 -14.06 0.19
C SER A 144 -7.58 -13.32 1.20
N PRO A 145 -8.88 -13.64 1.27
CA PRO A 145 -9.73 -13.19 2.37
C PRO A 145 -9.12 -13.58 3.72
N GLY A 146 -9.14 -12.65 4.69
CA GLY A 146 -8.56 -12.88 6.01
C GLY A 146 -8.09 -11.61 6.74
N CYS A 147 -7.45 -11.83 7.88
CA CYS A 147 -6.75 -10.78 8.63
C CYS A 147 -5.27 -10.78 8.25
N HIS A 148 -4.73 -9.61 7.94
CA HIS A 148 -3.38 -9.44 7.43
C HIS A 148 -2.66 -8.33 8.18
N VAL A 149 -1.34 -8.48 8.31
CA VAL A 149 -0.48 -7.45 8.91
C VAL A 149 0.76 -7.26 8.04
N LEU A 150 1.08 -6.01 7.74
CA LEU A 150 2.24 -5.63 6.96
C LEU A 150 3.02 -4.54 7.69
N SER A 151 4.29 -4.80 7.96
CA SER A 151 5.20 -3.80 8.51
C SER A 151 6.31 -3.50 7.49
N ASN A 152 7.55 -3.39 7.93
CA ASN A 152 8.72 -3.17 7.08
C ASN A 152 9.37 -4.47 6.57
N ALA A 153 8.77 -5.63 6.88
CA ALA A 153 9.15 -6.95 6.37
C ALA A 153 8.13 -7.44 5.32
N ALA A 154 8.29 -8.68 4.84
CA ALA A 154 7.33 -9.31 3.94
C ALA A 154 5.97 -9.48 4.63
N ILE A 155 4.90 -9.44 3.83
CA ILE A 155 3.53 -9.73 4.30
C ILE A 155 3.47 -11.07 5.04
N ASP A 156 2.75 -11.10 6.16
CA ASP A 156 2.56 -12.27 7.03
C ASP A 156 3.84 -12.92 7.57
N SER A 157 4.94 -12.16 7.63
CA SER A 157 6.10 -12.56 8.43
C SER A 157 5.62 -12.85 9.87
N PRO A 158 5.89 -14.04 10.44
CA PRO A 158 5.26 -14.49 11.68
C PRO A 158 5.56 -13.52 12.80
N TRP A 159 4.55 -12.71 13.16
CA TRP A 159 4.65 -11.72 14.23
C TRP A 159 3.68 -12.12 15.35
N PRO A 160 4.10 -12.09 16.63
CA PRO A 160 3.24 -12.41 17.78
C PRO A 160 1.94 -11.58 17.85
N LYS A 161 1.89 -10.43 17.16
CA LYS A 161 0.74 -9.52 17.12
C LYS A 161 -0.41 -9.98 16.21
N VAL A 162 -0.20 -10.96 15.32
CA VAL A 162 -1.25 -11.48 14.43
C VAL A 162 -2.42 -12.07 15.23
N HIS A 163 -2.15 -12.76 16.34
CA HIS A 163 -3.20 -13.30 17.22
C HIS A 163 -4.01 -12.21 17.95
N ALA A 164 -3.37 -11.13 18.40
CA ALA A 164 -4.05 -10.04 19.11
C ALA A 164 -4.91 -9.18 18.16
N THR A 165 -4.48 -9.01 16.91
CA THR A 165 -5.22 -8.24 15.90
C THR A 165 -6.46 -8.98 15.40
N THR A 166 -6.42 -10.31 15.27
CA THR A 166 -7.62 -11.10 14.93
C THR A 166 -8.74 -10.85 15.93
N VAL A 167 -8.48 -10.91 17.24
CA VAL A 167 -9.49 -10.68 18.30
C VAL A 167 -10.09 -9.26 18.23
N LEU A 168 -9.26 -8.24 18.04
CA LEU A 168 -9.72 -6.84 17.98
C LEU A 168 -10.49 -6.51 16.70
N MET A 169 -10.22 -7.20 15.59
CA MET A 169 -10.84 -6.90 14.30
C MET A 169 -12.02 -7.80 13.94
N THR A 170 -12.20 -8.96 14.59
CA THR A 170 -13.37 -9.82 14.38
C THR A 170 -14.54 -9.49 15.31
N GLY A 171 -14.34 -8.62 16.32
CA GLY A 171 -15.40 -8.21 17.24
C GLY A 171 -15.97 -9.35 18.09
N VAL A 172 -15.17 -10.39 18.36
CA VAL A 172 -15.49 -11.51 19.27
C VAL A 172 -14.61 -11.43 20.50
#